data_AF-A0A316FBD6-F1
#
_entry.id   AF-A0A316FBD6-F1
#
_cell.length_a   1.000
_cell.length_b   1.000
_cell.length_c   1.000
_cell.angle_alpha   90.00
_cell.angle_beta   90.00
_cell.angle_gamma   90.00
#
_symmetry.space_group_name_H-M   'P 1'
#
loop_
_entity.id
_entity.type
_entity.pdbx_description
1 polymer ?
#
loop_
_entity_poly.entity_id
_entity_poly.type
_entity_poly.pdbx_seq_one_letter_code
_entity_poly.pdbx_strand_id
1 'polypeptide(L)'
;MDETLGVLAHHGGLIVQRPELTVGILLAISRPTGLELELMARRSLDRRTAAERQADIRAGSPPSPRRLLPQYDEGLDLRVGRLDGDGRAHWEFATRSSSASGDPAGGVHGPSLQMTVRLPPVFDALSLVLAWPEIGFPETVVELPLPDRATVDRGTVSIWDAPVRTTPPPAGLRYRDDDVPSAEPDDETGRIVAPPQVLSRGADAVVVLTRLTAIGDTLSFELGCLATVGIPHEIFTIPGASVAVLHDGEAVWVRSQGAAASGGDDFFESLAEYTVARPAGDVLRLLISWPAAGLPETCVDLPLLP
;
A
#
# COMPACT_ATOMS: atom_id res chain seq x y z
N MET A 1 -12.01 4.49 3.70
CA MET A 1 -11.43 3.19 4.09
C MET A 1 -12.56 2.17 4.08
N ASP A 2 -12.30 0.89 3.78
CA ASP A 2 -13.34 -0.13 3.93
C ASP A 2 -13.54 -0.43 5.43
N GLU A 3 -14.79 -0.60 5.88
CA GLU A 3 -15.11 -0.92 7.28
C GLU A 3 -14.91 -2.42 7.61
N THR A 4 -14.25 -3.15 6.72
CA THR A 4 -13.89 -4.55 6.89
C THR A 4 -12.38 -4.79 6.71
N LEU A 5 -11.80 -5.58 7.61
CA LEU A 5 -10.55 -6.29 7.36
C LEU A 5 -10.85 -7.40 6.37
N GLY A 6 -10.24 -7.36 5.19
CA GLY A 6 -10.28 -8.47 4.25
C GLY A 6 -9.15 -9.48 4.49
N VAL A 7 -9.09 -10.52 3.64
CA VAL A 7 -8.05 -11.54 3.70
C VAL A 7 -6.87 -11.15 2.82
N LEU A 8 -5.66 -11.26 3.36
CA LEU A 8 -4.43 -11.10 2.57
C LEU A 8 -4.39 -12.15 1.47
N ALA A 9 -4.47 -11.69 0.23
CA ALA A 9 -4.55 -12.54 -0.96
C ALA A 9 -3.17 -12.86 -1.55
N HIS A 10 -2.22 -11.95 -1.40
CA HIS A 10 -0.84 -12.10 -1.87
C HIS A 10 0.11 -11.39 -0.91
N HIS A 11 1.30 -11.94 -0.67
CA HIS A 11 2.30 -11.37 0.26
C HIS A 11 3.09 -10.18 -0.32
N GLY A 12 2.56 -9.52 -1.35
CA GLY A 12 3.26 -8.49 -2.08
C GLY A 12 4.52 -8.97 -2.84
N GLY A 13 5.29 -8.02 -3.33
CA GLY A 13 6.57 -8.23 -4.00
C GLY A 13 6.52 -8.10 -5.51
N LEU A 14 7.70 -8.25 -6.12
CA LEU A 14 7.93 -8.00 -7.53
C LEU A 14 7.23 -9.05 -8.41
N ILE A 15 6.35 -8.60 -9.30
CA ILE A 15 5.63 -9.44 -10.26
C ILE A 15 6.12 -9.25 -11.70
N VAL A 16 6.75 -8.10 -11.98
CA VAL A 16 7.37 -7.81 -13.27
C VAL A 16 8.71 -7.13 -13.04
N GLN A 17 9.76 -7.65 -13.66
CA GLN A 17 11.07 -7.00 -13.74
C GLN A 17 11.53 -6.94 -15.19
N ARG A 18 11.50 -5.74 -15.78
CA ARG A 18 11.96 -5.51 -17.14
C ARG A 18 12.82 -4.24 -17.22
N PRO A 19 13.61 -4.08 -18.29
CA PRO A 19 14.45 -2.88 -18.46
C PRO A 19 13.67 -1.57 -18.44
N GLU A 20 12.42 -1.58 -18.91
CA GLU A 20 11.56 -0.40 -19.01
C GLU A 20 10.85 -0.08 -17.70
N LEU A 21 10.50 -1.12 -16.94
CA LEU A 21 9.56 -1.04 -15.82
C LEU A 21 9.73 -2.22 -14.84
N THR A 22 9.70 -1.90 -13.54
CA THR A 22 9.40 -2.83 -12.46
C THR A 22 7.97 -2.63 -11.99
N VAL A 23 7.26 -3.73 -11.69
CA VAL A 23 5.92 -3.67 -11.07
C VAL A 23 5.88 -4.64 -9.91
N GLY A 24 5.51 -4.14 -8.75
CA GLY A 24 5.30 -4.92 -7.53
C GLY A 24 3.87 -4.77 -7.00
N ILE A 25 3.42 -5.78 -6.27
CA ILE A 25 2.21 -5.72 -5.46
C ILE A 25 2.62 -5.20 -4.09
N LEU A 26 2.06 -4.07 -3.66
CA LEU A 26 2.25 -3.57 -2.29
C LEU A 26 1.25 -4.22 -1.32
N LEU A 27 0.03 -4.44 -1.80
CA LEU A 27 -1.06 -5.01 -1.04
C LEU A 27 -2.05 -5.72 -1.98
N ALA A 28 -2.56 -6.88 -1.56
CA ALA A 28 -3.65 -7.55 -2.23
C ALA A 28 -4.63 -8.07 -1.19
N ILE A 29 -5.83 -7.49 -1.10
CA ILE A 29 -6.86 -7.84 -0.12
C ILE A 29 -8.10 -8.37 -0.82
N SER A 30 -8.44 -9.63 -0.53
CA SER A 30 -9.70 -10.25 -0.96
C SER A 30 -10.80 -10.01 0.06
N ARG A 31 -11.97 -9.59 -0.43
CA ARG A 31 -13.22 -9.45 0.31
C ARG A 31 -14.36 -10.14 -0.45
N PRO A 32 -15.49 -10.46 0.19
CA PRO A 32 -16.66 -11.00 -0.51
C PRO A 32 -17.20 -10.05 -1.59
N THR A 33 -16.95 -8.74 -1.44
CA THR A 33 -17.39 -7.67 -2.32
C THR A 33 -16.42 -7.35 -3.46
N GLY A 34 -15.15 -7.81 -3.38
CA GLY A 34 -14.16 -7.53 -4.40
C GLY A 34 -12.72 -7.85 -3.98
N LEU A 35 -11.81 -7.71 -4.93
CA LEU A 35 -10.36 -7.79 -4.70
C LEU A 35 -9.75 -6.41 -4.89
N GLU A 36 -9.07 -5.91 -3.87
CA GLU A 36 -8.31 -4.67 -3.92
C GLU A 36 -6.83 -5.00 -4.14
N LEU A 37 -6.24 -4.43 -5.18
CA LEU A 37 -4.81 -4.54 -5.46
C LEU A 37 -4.19 -3.16 -5.41
N GLU A 38 -3.14 -3.03 -4.61
CA GLU A 38 -2.25 -1.89 -4.61
C GLU A 38 -0.96 -2.28 -5.33
N LEU A 39 -0.62 -1.53 -6.38
CA LEU A 39 0.52 -1.77 -7.24
C LEU A 39 1.47 -0.59 -7.19
N MET A 40 2.77 -0.88 -7.22
CA MET A 40 3.82 0.09 -7.43
C MET A 40 4.52 -0.22 -8.75
N ALA A 41 4.46 0.74 -9.67
CA ALA A 41 5.16 0.68 -10.94
C ALA A 41 6.31 1.69 -10.91
N ARG A 42 7.55 1.22 -11.01
CA ARG A 42 8.73 2.09 -11.04
C ARG A 42 9.42 1.96 -12.39
N ARG A 43 9.59 3.11 -13.03
CA ARG A 43 10.34 3.18 -14.29
C ARG A 43 11.82 3.12 -13.97
N SER A 44 12.57 2.41 -14.79
CA SER A 44 14.04 2.46 -14.71
C SER A 44 14.51 3.91 -14.86
N LEU A 45 15.61 4.27 -14.19
CA LEU A 45 16.36 5.49 -14.46
C LEU A 45 16.98 5.39 -15.86
N ASP A 46 16.15 5.54 -16.87
CA ASP A 46 16.61 5.59 -18.24
C ASP A 46 17.31 6.93 -18.46
N ARG A 47 18.64 6.88 -18.40
CA ARG A 47 19.52 8.04 -18.59
C ARG A 47 19.56 8.52 -20.05
N ARG A 48 18.94 7.78 -20.98
CA ARG A 48 18.81 8.19 -22.38
C ARG A 48 17.86 9.38 -22.48
N THR A 49 18.21 10.31 -23.35
CA THR A 49 17.37 11.46 -23.70
C THR A 49 16.04 10.99 -24.31
N ALA A 50 15.01 11.85 -24.26
CA ALA A 50 13.74 11.56 -24.92
C ALA A 50 13.91 11.28 -26.44
N ALA A 51 14.89 11.92 -27.08
CA ALA A 51 15.21 11.71 -28.49
C ALA A 51 15.82 10.33 -28.76
N GLU A 52 16.74 9.87 -27.91
CA GLU A 52 17.33 8.52 -27.99
C GLU A 52 16.29 7.44 -27.73
N ARG A 53 15.41 7.62 -26.74
CA ARG A 53 14.28 6.71 -26.50
C ARG A 53 13.35 6.60 -27.69
N GLN A 54 12.97 7.75 -28.27
CA GLN A 54 12.09 7.78 -29.42
C GLN A 54 12.75 7.20 -30.67
N ALA A 55 14.08 7.35 -30.81
CA ALA A 55 14.86 6.75 -31.87
C ALA A 55 14.94 5.22 -31.70
N ASP A 56 15.19 4.69 -30.50
CA ASP A 56 15.23 3.26 -30.22
C ASP A 56 13.86 2.59 -30.45
N ILE A 57 12.77 3.21 -29.99
CA ILE A 57 11.39 2.75 -30.25
C ILE A 57 11.12 2.70 -31.77
N ARG A 58 11.59 3.71 -32.51
CA ARG A 58 11.43 3.76 -33.98
C ARG A 58 12.38 2.83 -34.73
N ALA A 59 13.54 2.51 -34.17
CA ALA A 59 14.61 1.77 -34.82
C ALA A 59 14.62 0.26 -34.52
N GLY A 60 14.04 -0.17 -33.40
CA GLY A 60 14.36 -1.51 -32.84
C GLY A 60 13.20 -2.38 -32.38
N SER A 61 11.95 -1.92 -32.35
CA SER A 61 10.84 -2.82 -31.99
C SER A 61 9.56 -2.48 -32.74
N PRO A 62 8.90 -3.45 -33.39
CA PRO A 62 7.51 -3.25 -33.78
C PRO A 62 6.71 -2.86 -32.53
N PRO A 63 5.67 -2.01 -32.65
CA PRO A 63 4.83 -1.69 -31.51
C PRO A 63 4.42 -3.00 -30.82
N SER A 64 4.58 -3.04 -29.50
CA SER A 64 4.21 -4.21 -28.69
C SER A 64 2.85 -4.73 -29.17
N PRO A 65 2.71 -6.02 -29.51
CA PRO A 65 1.47 -6.55 -30.06
C PRO A 65 0.29 -6.15 -29.16
N ARG A 66 -0.63 -5.36 -29.70
CA ARG A 66 -1.86 -4.93 -29.02
C ARG A 66 -2.92 -6.00 -29.24
N ARG A 67 -2.89 -7.07 -28.44
CA ARG A 67 -3.83 -8.19 -28.56
C ARG A 67 -4.98 -8.04 -27.57
N LEU A 68 -4.68 -7.52 -26.38
CA LEU A 68 -5.59 -7.38 -25.25
C LEU A 68 -6.06 -5.93 -25.07
N LEU A 69 -5.24 -4.96 -25.47
CA LEU A 69 -5.56 -3.54 -25.39
C LEU A 69 -6.59 -3.12 -26.45
N PRO A 70 -7.47 -2.16 -26.13
CA PRO A 70 -8.32 -1.53 -27.13
C PRO A 70 -7.49 -0.89 -28.25
N GLN A 71 -8.07 -0.86 -29.47
CA GLN A 71 -7.38 -0.30 -30.65
C GLN A 71 -6.99 1.18 -30.47
N TYR A 72 -7.80 1.93 -29.74
CA TYR A 72 -7.61 3.34 -29.42
C TYR A 72 -7.61 3.52 -27.91
N ASP A 73 -6.45 3.28 -27.32
CA ASP A 73 -6.18 3.56 -25.93
C ASP A 73 -4.79 4.22 -25.87
N GLU A 74 -4.78 5.50 -25.51
CA GLU A 74 -3.61 6.32 -25.21
C GLU A 74 -3.79 6.76 -23.75
N GLY A 75 -2.81 6.46 -22.90
CA GLY A 75 -2.91 6.64 -21.45
C GLY A 75 -1.55 6.99 -20.88
N LEU A 76 -1.54 7.87 -19.88
CA LEU A 76 -0.29 8.31 -19.25
C LEU A 76 0.26 7.29 -18.24
N ASP A 77 -0.53 6.28 -17.88
CA ASP A 77 -0.32 5.44 -16.70
C ASP A 77 -0.27 3.94 -17.04
N LEU A 78 0.22 3.14 -16.08
CA LEU A 78 0.13 1.68 -16.14
C LEU A 78 -1.33 1.24 -16.24
N ARG A 79 -1.65 0.43 -17.25
CA ARG A 79 -2.95 -0.21 -17.39
C ARG A 79 -2.97 -1.53 -16.66
N VAL A 80 -4.09 -1.78 -15.97
CA VAL A 80 -4.30 -2.98 -15.17
C VAL A 80 -5.64 -3.58 -15.57
N GLY A 81 -5.67 -4.89 -15.77
CA GLY A 81 -6.88 -5.61 -16.11
C GLY A 81 -6.83 -7.06 -15.67
N ARG A 82 -7.91 -7.79 -15.93
CA ARG A 82 -8.01 -9.23 -15.67
C ARG A 82 -8.42 -9.97 -16.94
N LEU A 83 -7.94 -11.20 -17.13
CA LEU A 83 -8.51 -12.07 -18.16
C LEU A 83 -9.79 -12.74 -17.66
N ASP A 84 -10.76 -12.91 -18.55
CA ASP A 84 -11.86 -13.86 -18.34
C ASP A 84 -11.50 -15.27 -18.87
N GLY A 85 -12.42 -16.22 -18.70
CA GLY A 85 -12.21 -17.60 -19.16
C GLY A 85 -12.07 -17.76 -20.68
N ASP A 86 -12.45 -16.74 -21.46
CA ASP A 86 -12.27 -16.69 -22.92
C ASP A 86 -10.93 -16.02 -23.31
N GLY A 87 -10.12 -15.61 -22.33
CA GLY A 87 -8.85 -14.92 -22.53
C GLY A 87 -9.00 -13.45 -22.95
N ARG A 88 -10.16 -12.82 -22.72
CA ARG A 88 -10.37 -11.40 -23.01
C ARG A 88 -10.01 -10.56 -21.78
N ALA A 89 -9.31 -9.45 -22.02
CA ALA A 89 -8.97 -8.51 -20.97
C ALA A 89 -10.14 -7.59 -20.62
N HIS A 90 -10.43 -7.50 -19.32
CA HIS A 90 -11.31 -6.51 -18.70
C HIS A 90 -10.40 -5.51 -17.98
N TRP A 91 -10.30 -4.30 -18.53
CA TRP A 91 -9.43 -3.24 -18.01
C TRP A 91 -10.13 -2.45 -16.91
N GLU A 92 -9.41 -2.17 -15.84
CA GLU A 92 -9.91 -1.42 -14.69
C GLU A 92 -9.21 -0.07 -14.56
N PHE A 93 -9.91 0.90 -13.99
CA PHE A 93 -9.35 2.20 -13.66
C PHE A 93 -8.86 2.21 -12.22
N ALA A 94 -7.76 2.92 -11.99
CA ALA A 94 -7.27 3.18 -10.65
C ALA A 94 -8.31 3.98 -9.86
N THR A 95 -8.67 3.48 -8.69
CA THR A 95 -9.52 4.21 -7.74
C THR A 95 -8.75 5.30 -7.01
N ARG A 96 -7.43 5.09 -6.86
CA ARG A 96 -6.47 6.04 -6.31
C ARG A 96 -5.15 5.88 -7.05
N SER A 97 -4.47 6.99 -7.27
CA SER A 97 -3.11 6.99 -7.80
C SER A 97 -2.30 8.12 -7.19
N SER A 98 -1.00 7.86 -7.04
CA SER A 98 0.01 8.84 -6.68
C SER A 98 1.22 8.61 -7.56
N SER A 99 1.88 9.69 -7.98
CA SER A 99 3.05 9.62 -8.83
C SER A 99 4.19 10.43 -8.23
N ALA A 100 5.39 9.87 -8.23
CA ALA A 100 6.61 10.57 -7.87
C ALA A 100 7.49 10.75 -9.11
N SER A 101 8.14 11.90 -9.23
CA SER A 101 9.08 12.16 -10.33
C SER A 101 10.35 11.30 -10.26
N GLY A 102 10.57 10.61 -9.14
CA GLY A 102 11.83 9.97 -8.81
C GLY A 102 12.90 10.99 -8.42
N ASP A 103 14.11 10.49 -8.27
CA ASP A 103 15.27 11.28 -7.87
C ASP A 103 15.70 12.29 -8.95
N PRO A 104 16.29 13.42 -8.55
CA PRO A 104 16.99 14.30 -9.47
C PRO A 104 18.23 13.62 -10.08
N ALA A 105 18.83 14.27 -11.08
CA ALA A 105 19.99 13.75 -11.79
C ALA A 105 21.12 13.35 -10.81
N GLY A 106 21.38 12.05 -10.70
CA GLY A 106 22.39 11.46 -9.81
C GLY A 106 21.84 10.48 -8.77
N GLY A 107 20.52 10.40 -8.57
CA GLY A 107 19.91 9.42 -7.68
C GLY A 107 19.74 8.01 -8.28
N VAL A 108 19.00 7.16 -7.57
CA VAL A 108 18.87 5.72 -7.82
C VAL A 108 17.44 5.33 -8.18
N HIS A 109 16.44 6.13 -7.78
CA HIS A 109 15.03 5.83 -8.03
C HIS A 109 14.48 6.63 -9.21
N GLY A 110 13.91 5.92 -10.19
CA GLY A 110 13.21 6.55 -11.31
C GLY A 110 11.77 6.94 -10.96
N PRO A 111 11.04 7.57 -11.89
CA PRO A 111 9.64 7.93 -11.69
C PRO A 111 8.81 6.73 -11.28
N SER A 112 7.96 6.92 -10.28
CA SER A 112 7.10 5.87 -9.74
C SER A 112 5.62 6.25 -9.84
N LEU A 113 4.79 5.23 -9.91
CA LEU A 113 3.34 5.30 -9.92
C LEU A 113 2.79 4.24 -8.98
N GLN A 114 2.23 4.68 -7.87
CA GLN A 114 1.47 3.85 -6.95
C GLN A 114 -0.01 3.97 -7.31
N MET A 115 -0.72 2.85 -7.39
CA MET A 115 -2.13 2.84 -7.71
C MET A 115 -2.89 1.75 -6.99
N THR A 116 -4.15 2.04 -6.66
CA THR A 116 -5.09 1.07 -6.11
C THR A 116 -6.18 0.79 -7.14
N VAL A 117 -6.33 -0.47 -7.54
CA VAL A 117 -7.42 -0.94 -8.39
C VAL A 117 -8.36 -1.84 -7.60
N ARG A 118 -9.65 -1.80 -7.96
CA ARG A 118 -10.67 -2.67 -7.38
C ARG A 118 -11.25 -3.54 -8.48
N LEU A 119 -11.07 -4.83 -8.30
CA LEU A 119 -11.60 -5.86 -9.17
C LEU A 119 -12.90 -6.41 -8.57
N PRO A 120 -13.81 -6.97 -9.40
CA PRO A 120 -14.93 -7.76 -8.90
C PRO A 120 -14.44 -8.92 -8.02
N PRO A 121 -15.31 -9.59 -7.26
CA PRO A 121 -14.92 -10.77 -6.49
C PRO A 121 -14.28 -11.84 -7.38
N VAL A 122 -13.02 -12.16 -7.11
CA VAL A 122 -12.26 -13.24 -7.76
C VAL A 122 -11.62 -14.08 -6.65
N PHE A 123 -11.67 -15.40 -6.81
CA PHE A 123 -11.17 -16.38 -5.84
C PHE A 123 -10.30 -17.41 -6.56
N ASP A 124 -9.49 -18.13 -5.78
CA ASP A 124 -8.60 -19.22 -6.23
C ASP A 124 -7.43 -18.78 -7.12
N ALA A 125 -7.68 -18.05 -8.20
CA ALA A 125 -6.65 -17.50 -9.08
C ALA A 125 -7.13 -16.26 -9.86
N LEU A 126 -6.18 -15.39 -10.20
CA LEU A 126 -6.37 -14.24 -11.07
C LEU A 126 -5.27 -14.17 -12.13
N SER A 127 -5.66 -14.13 -13.40
CA SER A 127 -4.78 -13.77 -14.51
C SER A 127 -4.78 -12.24 -14.67
N LEU A 128 -3.83 -11.57 -14.02
CA LEU A 128 -3.66 -10.12 -14.05
C LEU A 128 -2.97 -9.71 -15.35
N VAL A 129 -3.52 -8.73 -16.07
CA VAL A 129 -2.94 -8.16 -17.28
C VAL A 129 -2.40 -6.78 -16.98
N LEU A 130 -1.14 -6.54 -17.35
CA LEU A 130 -0.45 -5.27 -17.20
C LEU A 130 0.02 -4.77 -18.57
N ALA A 131 -0.11 -3.47 -18.84
CA ALA A 131 0.43 -2.88 -20.07
C ALA A 131 0.75 -1.39 -19.92
N TRP A 132 1.82 -0.93 -20.58
CA TRP A 132 2.15 0.50 -20.68
C TRP A 132 2.89 0.78 -22.01
N PRO A 133 2.15 0.69 -23.15
CA PRO A 133 2.65 0.94 -24.50
C PRO A 133 3.48 2.22 -24.67
N GLU A 134 3.12 3.29 -23.96
CA GLU A 134 3.72 4.62 -24.07
C GLU A 134 5.18 4.64 -23.63
N ILE A 135 5.59 3.69 -22.79
CA ILE A 135 7.00 3.48 -22.40
C ILE A 135 7.60 2.22 -23.03
N GLY A 136 6.89 1.59 -23.97
CA GLY A 136 7.31 0.35 -24.63
C GLY A 136 7.06 -0.92 -23.83
N PHE A 137 6.42 -0.85 -22.67
CA PHE A 137 6.11 -2.03 -21.86
C PHE A 137 4.93 -2.80 -22.48
N PRO A 138 5.13 -4.06 -22.94
CA PRO A 138 4.11 -4.82 -23.62
C PRO A 138 3.04 -5.37 -22.66
N GLU A 139 1.93 -5.83 -23.25
CA GLU A 139 0.95 -6.67 -22.56
C GLU A 139 1.64 -7.86 -21.89
N THR A 140 1.54 -7.91 -20.57
CA THR A 140 2.15 -8.92 -19.72
C THR A 140 1.08 -9.53 -18.83
N VAL A 141 0.93 -10.85 -18.86
CA VAL A 141 -0.03 -11.59 -18.03
C VAL A 141 0.72 -12.24 -16.88
N VAL A 142 0.22 -12.05 -15.66
CA VAL A 142 0.75 -12.61 -14.42
C VAL A 142 -0.36 -13.42 -13.75
N GLU A 143 -0.07 -14.68 -13.43
CA GLU A 143 -0.99 -15.52 -12.65
C GLU A 143 -0.75 -15.28 -11.15
N LEU A 144 -1.81 -14.91 -10.44
CA LEU A 144 -1.80 -14.67 -9.01
C LEU A 144 -2.67 -15.73 -8.32
N PRO A 145 -2.10 -16.59 -7.47
CA PRO A 145 -2.90 -17.46 -6.61
C PRO A 145 -3.68 -16.60 -5.62
N LEU A 146 -4.96 -16.92 -5.42
CA LEU A 146 -5.85 -16.21 -4.50
C LEU A 146 -6.46 -17.20 -3.50
N PRO A 147 -6.90 -16.73 -2.32
CA PRO A 147 -7.66 -17.56 -1.40
C PRO A 147 -8.99 -18.01 -2.03
N ASP A 148 -9.45 -19.18 -1.62
CA ASP A 148 -10.78 -19.67 -1.97
C ASP A 148 -11.87 -18.80 -1.30
N ARG A 149 -13.08 -18.86 -1.83
CA ARG A 149 -14.22 -18.09 -1.33
C ARG A 149 -14.53 -18.35 0.15
N ALA A 150 -14.47 -19.61 0.60
CA ALA A 150 -14.79 -19.96 1.99
C ALA A 150 -13.75 -19.43 2.98
N THR A 151 -12.51 -19.28 2.53
CA THR A 151 -11.43 -18.63 3.28
C THR A 151 -11.67 -17.13 3.36
N VAL A 152 -12.05 -16.48 2.25
CA VAL A 152 -12.39 -15.05 2.24
C VAL A 152 -13.59 -14.74 3.12
N ASP A 153 -14.68 -15.51 2.99
CA ASP A 153 -15.92 -15.30 3.75
C ASP A 153 -15.70 -15.47 5.26
N ARG A 154 -14.84 -16.42 5.68
CA ARG A 154 -14.51 -16.61 7.10
C ARG A 154 -13.51 -15.61 7.66
N GLY A 155 -12.57 -15.16 6.82
CA GLY A 155 -11.49 -14.28 7.24
C GLY A 155 -11.84 -12.79 7.19
N THR A 156 -12.94 -12.42 6.52
CA THR A 156 -13.40 -11.03 6.46
C THR A 156 -14.17 -10.67 7.71
N VAL A 157 -13.76 -9.61 8.40
CA VAL A 157 -14.38 -9.16 9.67
C VAL A 157 -14.53 -7.65 9.69
N SER A 158 -15.59 -7.13 10.31
CA SER A 158 -15.71 -5.69 10.53
C SER A 158 -14.56 -5.18 11.39
N ILE A 159 -14.02 -4.01 11.07
CA ILE A 159 -13.01 -3.34 11.93
C ILE A 159 -13.57 -3.02 13.33
N TRP A 160 -14.89 -2.89 13.45
CA TRP A 160 -15.58 -2.65 14.72
C TRP A 160 -15.70 -3.91 15.58
N ASP A 161 -15.61 -5.09 14.97
CA ASP A 161 -15.73 -6.40 15.65
C ASP A 161 -14.40 -7.16 15.74
N ALA A 162 -13.40 -6.76 14.95
CA ALA A 162 -12.10 -7.43 14.89
C ALA A 162 -11.43 -7.52 16.27
N PRO A 163 -10.63 -8.57 16.54
CA PRO A 163 -9.89 -8.65 17.79
C PRO A 163 -8.85 -7.52 17.88
N VAL A 164 -8.72 -6.93 19.08
CA VAL A 164 -7.72 -5.91 19.38
C VAL A 164 -6.84 -6.45 20.50
N ARG A 165 -5.53 -6.56 20.23
CA ARG A 165 -4.55 -7.08 21.20
C ARG A 165 -3.61 -5.97 21.59
N THR A 166 -3.95 -5.28 22.66
CA THR A 166 -3.17 -4.15 23.15
C THR A 166 -2.80 -4.30 24.62
N THR A 167 -1.78 -3.54 25.03
CA THR A 167 -1.36 -3.41 26.43
C THR A 167 -1.22 -1.94 26.80
N PRO A 168 -1.38 -1.55 28.07
CA PRO A 168 -1.06 -0.19 28.51
C PRO A 168 0.43 0.14 28.26
N PRO A 169 0.77 1.42 28.01
CA PRO A 169 2.16 1.85 27.91
C PRO A 169 2.94 1.52 29.19
N PRO A 170 4.22 1.11 29.08
CA PRO A 170 5.08 0.94 30.25
C PRO A 170 5.20 2.23 31.07
N ALA A 171 5.21 2.10 32.40
CA ALA A 171 5.43 3.25 33.27
C ALA A 171 6.86 3.82 33.08
N GLY A 172 6.98 5.15 33.06
CA GLY A 172 8.28 5.83 32.94
C GLY A 172 8.87 5.85 31.53
N LEU A 173 8.03 5.63 30.50
CA LEU A 173 8.45 5.70 29.11
C LEU A 173 9.04 7.08 28.78
N ARG A 174 10.20 7.08 28.11
CA ARG A 174 10.84 8.31 27.62
C ARG A 174 10.41 8.55 26.18
N TYR A 175 10.09 9.79 25.85
CA TYR A 175 9.63 10.18 24.53
C TYR A 175 10.71 10.98 23.80
N ARG A 176 10.90 10.68 22.52
CA ARG A 176 11.68 11.50 21.61
C ARG A 176 11.05 11.49 20.23
N ASP A 177 11.32 12.53 19.46
CA ASP A 177 10.98 12.56 18.04
C ASP A 177 12.06 11.85 17.23
N ASP A 178 11.69 11.25 16.11
CA ASP A 178 12.65 10.70 15.17
C ASP A 178 13.32 11.80 14.34
N ASP A 179 14.64 11.76 14.26
CA ASP A 179 15.46 12.73 13.50
C ASP A 179 15.81 12.20 12.11
N VAL A 180 15.45 10.96 11.78
CA VAL A 180 15.98 10.29 10.59
C VAL A 180 15.14 10.63 9.36
N PRO A 181 15.72 11.27 8.32
CA PRO A 181 15.11 11.25 7.00
C PRO A 181 15.22 9.83 6.45
N SER A 182 14.10 9.11 6.40
CA SER A 182 14.07 7.82 5.70
C SER A 182 14.11 8.08 4.20
N ALA A 183 15.09 7.50 3.51
CA ALA A 183 15.03 7.35 2.05
C ALA A 183 13.72 6.65 1.67
N GLU A 184 13.18 6.99 0.50
CA GLU A 184 12.03 6.28 -0.07
C GLU A 184 12.48 4.84 -0.37
N PRO A 185 11.87 3.83 0.26
CA PRO A 185 12.29 2.45 0.04
C PRO A 185 11.83 1.97 -1.34
N ASP A 186 12.47 0.92 -1.87
CA ASP A 186 12.02 0.23 -3.09
C ASP A 186 10.77 -0.62 -2.78
N ASP A 187 9.64 0.02 -2.48
CA ASP A 187 8.40 -0.59 -2.04
C ASP A 187 7.92 -1.72 -2.97
N GLU A 188 8.19 -1.65 -4.28
CA GLU A 188 7.80 -2.70 -5.23
C GLU A 188 8.46 -4.06 -4.97
N THR A 189 9.56 -4.07 -4.22
CA THR A 189 10.30 -5.30 -3.84
C THR A 189 9.86 -5.85 -2.49
N GLY A 190 9.04 -5.10 -1.77
CA GLY A 190 8.67 -5.38 -0.39
C GLY A 190 7.79 -6.62 -0.22
N ARG A 191 7.86 -7.23 0.95
CA ARG A 191 7.00 -8.36 1.34
C ARG A 191 6.15 -8.02 2.53
N ILE A 192 4.87 -8.39 2.49
CA ILE A 192 3.94 -8.16 3.59
C ILE A 192 4.29 -9.09 4.74
N VAL A 193 4.71 -8.49 5.86
CA VAL A 193 5.17 -9.20 7.06
C VAL A 193 4.16 -9.17 8.20
N ALA A 194 3.05 -8.46 8.07
CA ALA A 194 1.88 -8.65 8.92
C ALA A 194 0.59 -8.37 8.14
N PRO A 195 -0.49 -9.14 8.37
CA PRO A 195 -1.77 -8.86 7.76
C PRO A 195 -2.40 -7.57 8.32
N PRO A 196 -3.39 -7.00 7.61
CA PRO A 196 -4.17 -5.90 8.16
C PRO A 196 -4.84 -6.28 9.49
N GLN A 197 -4.82 -5.37 10.45
CA GLN A 197 -5.41 -5.62 11.77
C GLN A 197 -5.73 -4.32 12.51
N VAL A 198 -6.67 -4.39 13.46
CA VAL A 198 -7.01 -3.25 14.32
C VAL A 198 -5.94 -3.10 15.40
N LEU A 199 -5.37 -1.90 15.49
CA LEU A 199 -4.34 -1.54 16.45
C LEU A 199 -4.90 -0.88 17.71
N SER A 200 -5.97 -0.10 17.57
CA SER A 200 -6.66 0.54 18.69
C SER A 200 -8.12 0.78 18.32
N ARG A 201 -9.02 0.67 19.30
CA ARG A 201 -10.46 0.87 19.09
C ARG A 201 -11.13 1.46 20.33
N GLY A 202 -11.98 2.45 20.09
CA GLY A 202 -12.96 2.99 21.02
C GLY A 202 -14.38 2.73 20.52
N ALA A 203 -15.38 3.41 21.10
CA ALA A 203 -16.76 3.26 20.66
C ALA A 203 -16.99 3.80 19.25
N ASP A 204 -16.38 4.95 18.94
CA ASP A 204 -16.64 5.72 17.71
C ASP A 204 -15.37 5.97 16.90
N ALA A 205 -14.26 5.30 17.22
CA ALA A 205 -12.98 5.50 16.56
C ALA A 205 -12.14 4.24 16.52
N VAL A 206 -11.38 4.06 15.43
CA VAL A 206 -10.54 2.88 15.19
C VAL A 206 -9.29 3.26 14.43
N VAL A 207 -8.17 2.65 14.82
CA VAL A 207 -6.88 2.72 14.14
C VAL A 207 -6.55 1.34 13.60
N VAL A 208 -6.26 1.25 12.32
CA VAL A 208 -6.07 0.01 11.57
C VAL A 208 -4.70 0.03 10.91
N LEU A 209 -3.93 -1.03 11.07
CA LEU A 209 -2.80 -1.33 10.19
C LEU A 209 -3.38 -1.84 8.88
N THR A 210 -3.18 -1.11 7.79
CA THR A 210 -3.67 -1.52 6.45
C THR A 210 -2.61 -2.28 5.68
N ARG A 211 -1.34 -1.94 5.89
CA ARG A 211 -0.17 -2.58 5.25
C ARG A 211 1.02 -2.55 6.19
N LEU A 212 1.79 -3.64 6.26
CA LEU A 212 3.13 -3.68 6.86
C LEU A 212 4.05 -4.53 5.99
N THR A 213 5.06 -3.89 5.41
CA THR A 213 5.91 -4.44 4.37
C THR A 213 7.38 -4.35 4.80
N ALA A 214 8.13 -5.43 4.66
CA ALA A 214 9.58 -5.41 4.83
C ALA A 214 10.29 -5.21 3.49
N ILE A 215 11.26 -4.31 3.47
CA ILE A 215 12.08 -3.93 2.31
C ILE A 215 13.52 -3.88 2.79
N GLY A 216 14.25 -4.98 2.63
CA GLY A 216 15.58 -5.13 3.25
C GLY A 216 15.52 -4.98 4.77
N ASP A 217 16.28 -4.03 5.30
CA ASP A 217 16.38 -3.71 6.74
C ASP A 217 15.38 -2.63 7.18
N THR A 218 14.39 -2.34 6.35
CA THR A 218 13.38 -1.30 6.57
C THR A 218 11.98 -1.91 6.60
N LEU A 219 11.09 -1.34 7.41
CA LEU A 219 9.66 -1.62 7.41
C LEU A 219 8.91 -0.38 6.92
N SER A 220 8.07 -0.55 5.91
CA SER A 220 7.13 0.42 5.36
C SER A 220 5.72 0.00 5.78
N PHE A 221 4.97 0.87 6.45
CA PHE A 221 3.62 0.56 6.91
C PHE A 221 2.65 1.72 6.78
N GLU A 222 1.38 1.38 6.58
CA GLU A 222 0.30 2.33 6.44
C GLU A 222 -0.71 2.14 7.58
N LEU A 223 -1.11 3.25 8.19
CA LEU A 223 -2.17 3.30 9.20
C LEU A 223 -3.40 4.00 8.64
N GLY A 224 -4.54 3.33 8.72
CA GLY A 224 -5.86 3.90 8.52
C GLY A 224 -6.50 4.32 9.83
N CYS A 225 -7.08 5.50 9.88
CA CYS A 225 -7.86 5.98 11.01
C CYS A 225 -9.30 6.23 10.53
N LEU A 226 -10.28 5.83 11.33
CA LEU A 226 -11.69 6.11 11.07
C LEU A 226 -12.36 6.54 12.38
N ALA A 227 -13.18 7.58 12.33
CA ALA A 227 -14.05 7.98 13.42
C ALA A 227 -15.47 8.30 12.89
N THR A 228 -16.49 7.90 13.65
CA THR A 228 -17.94 8.09 13.35
C THR A 228 -18.57 9.21 14.17
N VAL A 229 -17.74 9.96 14.89
CA VAL A 229 -18.13 11.20 15.57
C VAL A 229 -17.37 12.35 14.96
N GLY A 230 -18.04 13.49 14.81
CA GLY A 230 -17.41 14.73 14.40
C GLY A 230 -16.25 15.05 15.34
N ILE A 231 -15.03 14.90 14.85
CA ILE A 231 -13.86 15.43 15.56
C ILE A 231 -13.89 16.95 15.33
N PRO A 232 -13.87 17.79 16.39
CA PRO A 232 -14.10 19.22 16.27
C PRO A 232 -13.28 19.87 15.15
N HIS A 233 -13.97 20.39 14.14
CA HIS A 233 -13.41 20.89 12.89
C HIS A 233 -12.54 22.14 13.07
N GLU A 234 -11.23 21.94 13.22
CA GLU A 234 -10.25 22.81 12.57
C GLU A 234 -9.69 22.05 11.38
N ILE A 235 -10.31 22.28 10.21
CA ILE A 235 -10.38 21.46 8.98
C ILE A 235 -9.00 21.10 8.35
N PHE A 236 -7.88 21.55 8.91
CA PHE A 236 -6.53 21.31 8.38
C PHE A 236 -5.50 20.84 9.41
N THR A 237 -5.88 20.60 10.67
CA THR A 237 -4.90 20.39 11.76
C THR A 237 -5.15 19.17 12.62
N ILE A 238 -6.16 18.35 12.34
CA ILE A 238 -6.40 17.12 13.12
C ILE A 238 -5.58 15.99 12.49
N PRO A 239 -4.43 15.61 13.06
CA PRO A 239 -3.75 14.42 12.59
C PRO A 239 -4.61 13.20 12.91
N GLY A 240 -4.49 12.17 12.07
CA GLY A 240 -4.85 10.82 12.47
C GLY A 240 -4.04 10.37 13.68
N ALA A 241 -4.11 9.08 13.99
CA ALA A 241 -3.31 8.51 15.06
C ALA A 241 -1.81 8.78 14.85
N SER A 242 -1.12 9.15 15.93
CA SER A 242 0.33 9.22 15.98
C SER A 242 0.88 7.87 16.40
N VAL A 243 2.05 7.52 15.86
CA VAL A 243 2.70 6.24 16.11
C VAL A 243 4.15 6.46 16.54
N ALA A 244 4.57 5.73 17.56
CA ALA A 244 5.96 5.64 17.97
C ALA A 244 6.46 4.20 17.95
N VAL A 245 7.73 3.99 17.61
CA VAL A 245 8.40 2.70 17.79
C VAL A 245 8.93 2.62 19.22
N LEU A 246 8.65 1.50 19.87
CA LEU A 246 9.14 1.20 21.22
C LEU A 246 10.46 0.42 21.14
N HIS A 247 11.52 1.00 21.68
CA HIS A 247 12.84 0.37 21.75
C HIS A 247 13.52 0.71 23.09
N ASP A 248 13.96 -0.29 23.84
CA ASP A 248 14.73 -0.12 25.09
C ASP A 248 14.14 0.87 26.11
N GLY A 249 12.81 0.86 26.26
CA GLY A 249 12.10 1.75 27.20
C GLY A 249 11.97 3.20 26.71
N GLU A 250 12.22 3.45 25.43
CA GLU A 250 11.96 4.71 24.73
C GLU A 250 10.85 4.52 23.70
N ALA A 251 9.98 5.52 23.56
CA ALA A 251 9.06 5.69 22.44
C ALA A 251 9.59 6.79 21.52
N VAL A 252 9.85 6.40 20.28
CA VAL A 252 10.37 7.28 19.24
C VAL A 252 9.24 7.59 18.27
N TRP A 253 8.70 8.82 18.30
CA TRP A 253 7.62 9.23 17.40
C TRP A 253 8.08 9.22 15.96
N VAL A 254 7.38 8.46 15.13
CA VAL A 254 7.70 8.31 13.71
C VAL A 254 6.97 9.36 12.92
N ARG A 255 7.70 10.08 12.09
CA ARG A 255 7.12 11.05 11.17
C ARG A 255 6.49 10.32 9.98
N SER A 256 5.25 10.66 9.63
CA SER A 256 4.62 10.18 8.41
C SER A 256 5.32 10.74 7.17
N GLN A 257 5.55 9.91 6.16
CA GLN A 257 6.12 10.30 4.86
C GLN A 257 5.05 10.89 3.93
N GLY A 258 3.84 10.37 4.02
CA GLY A 258 2.66 10.85 3.31
C GLY A 258 1.43 10.68 4.18
N ALA A 259 0.45 11.57 4.02
CA ALA A 259 -0.83 11.42 4.67
C ALA A 259 -1.94 12.02 3.79
N ALA A 260 -3.09 11.38 3.80
CA ALA A 260 -4.31 11.89 3.21
C ALA A 260 -5.42 11.78 4.26
N ALA A 261 -6.26 12.81 4.36
CA ALA A 261 -7.42 12.79 5.23
C ALA A 261 -8.65 13.28 4.45
N SER A 262 -9.80 12.72 4.78
CA SER A 262 -11.10 13.16 4.29
C SER A 262 -12.09 13.07 5.45
N GLY A 263 -13.14 13.87 5.43
CA GLY A 263 -14.08 13.92 6.54
C GLY A 263 -15.20 14.92 6.32
N GLY A 264 -16.20 14.83 7.19
CA GLY A 264 -17.33 15.74 7.28
C GLY A 264 -17.74 15.92 8.73
N ASP A 265 -18.92 16.48 8.95
CA ASP A 265 -19.44 16.77 10.31
C ASP A 265 -19.60 15.52 11.18
N ASP A 266 -19.80 14.35 10.56
CA ASP A 266 -20.14 13.11 11.26
C ASP A 266 -19.12 11.98 11.04
N PHE A 267 -18.06 12.21 10.24
CA PHE A 267 -17.04 11.20 10.02
C PHE A 267 -15.67 11.80 9.73
N PHE A 268 -14.63 11.05 10.10
CA PHE A 268 -13.26 11.33 9.74
C PHE A 268 -12.60 10.05 9.26
N GLU A 269 -11.87 10.13 8.16
CA GLU A 269 -10.95 9.09 7.72
C GLU A 269 -9.57 9.67 7.38
N SER A 270 -8.52 8.94 7.70
CA SER A 270 -7.19 9.27 7.22
C SER A 270 -6.35 8.04 6.93
N LEU A 271 -5.38 8.18 6.05
CA LEU A 271 -4.32 7.22 5.80
C LEU A 271 -2.98 7.93 5.96
N ALA A 272 -2.03 7.29 6.61
CA ALA A 272 -0.68 7.81 6.77
C ALA A 272 0.35 6.69 6.59
N GLU A 273 1.40 6.98 5.84
CA GLU A 273 2.50 6.07 5.55
C GLU A 273 3.71 6.40 6.42
N TYR A 274 4.36 5.36 6.93
CA TYR A 274 5.48 5.43 7.85
C TYR A 274 6.57 4.47 7.42
N THR A 275 7.81 4.87 7.66
CA THR A 275 8.97 4.02 7.42
C THR A 275 9.86 4.00 8.65
N VAL A 276 10.27 2.81 9.08
CA VAL A 276 11.11 2.59 10.27
C VAL A 276 12.16 1.52 10.00
N ALA A 277 13.24 1.51 10.78
CA ALA A 277 14.18 0.41 10.74
C ALA A 277 13.51 -0.90 11.19
N ARG A 278 13.81 -2.01 10.52
CA ARG A 278 13.37 -3.33 10.93
C ARG A 278 14.04 -3.66 12.27
N PRO A 279 13.27 -4.06 13.31
CA PRO A 279 13.86 -4.48 14.57
C PRO A 279 14.71 -5.75 14.37
N ALA A 280 15.73 -5.93 15.21
CA ALA A 280 16.59 -7.11 15.15
C ALA A 280 15.86 -8.43 15.51
N GLY A 281 14.68 -8.34 16.12
CA GLY A 281 13.80 -9.49 16.41
C GLY A 281 12.56 -9.49 15.53
N ASP A 282 11.73 -10.53 15.70
CA ASP A 282 10.54 -10.76 14.87
C ASP A 282 9.28 -10.03 15.38
N VAL A 283 9.46 -8.93 16.12
CA VAL A 283 8.34 -8.15 16.67
C VAL A 283 8.62 -6.66 16.51
N LEU A 284 7.73 -5.98 15.80
CA LEU A 284 7.65 -4.52 15.79
C LEU A 284 6.68 -4.09 16.90
N ARG A 285 7.19 -3.40 17.91
CA ARG A 285 6.37 -2.87 18.99
C ARG A 285 6.05 -1.40 18.76
N LEU A 286 4.77 -1.08 18.70
CA LEU A 286 4.25 0.26 18.43
C LEU A 286 3.52 0.83 19.64
N LEU A 287 3.68 2.13 19.88
CA LEU A 287 2.80 2.94 20.71
C LEU A 287 1.86 3.71 19.78
N ILE A 288 0.55 3.55 19.97
CA ILE A 288 -0.49 4.23 19.21
C ILE A 288 -1.18 5.24 20.11
N SER A 289 -1.31 6.48 19.64
CA SER A 289 -1.97 7.57 20.36
C SER A 289 -2.90 8.33 19.43
N TRP A 290 -4.17 8.46 19.80
CA TRP A 290 -5.12 9.31 19.08
C TRP A 290 -6.07 10.06 20.03
N PRO A 291 -5.55 11.03 20.82
CA PRO A 291 -6.33 11.69 21.86
C PRO A 291 -7.51 12.49 21.32
N ALA A 292 -7.39 13.05 20.11
CA ALA A 292 -8.46 13.81 19.45
C ALA A 292 -9.73 12.96 19.21
N ALA A 293 -9.57 11.64 19.04
CA ALA A 293 -10.66 10.69 18.89
C ALA A 293 -11.03 10.00 20.24
N GLY A 294 -10.50 10.49 21.36
CA GLY A 294 -10.75 9.92 22.68
C GLY A 294 -10.12 8.54 22.91
N LEU A 295 -9.18 8.10 22.07
CA LEU A 295 -8.50 6.82 22.24
C LEU A 295 -7.32 6.96 23.22
N PRO A 296 -7.22 6.08 24.24
CA PRO A 296 -6.08 6.07 25.14
C PRO A 296 -4.82 5.60 24.39
N GLU A 297 -3.67 6.01 24.91
CA GLU A 297 -2.40 5.47 24.44
C GLU A 297 -2.33 3.96 24.70
N THR A 298 -1.85 3.23 23.69
CA THR A 298 -1.83 1.78 23.76
C THR A 298 -0.63 1.19 23.02
N CYS A 299 -0.06 0.13 23.58
CA CYS A 299 1.03 -0.63 22.97
C CYS A 299 0.48 -1.82 22.20
N VAL A 300 1.01 -2.02 20.99
CA VAL A 300 0.73 -3.18 20.14
C VAL A 300 2.04 -3.86 19.79
N ASP A 301 2.08 -5.18 20.00
CA ASP A 301 3.16 -6.03 19.49
C ASP A 301 2.71 -6.61 18.15
N LEU A 302 3.44 -6.31 17.08
CA LEU A 302 3.20 -6.82 15.74
C LEU A 302 4.23 -7.91 15.41
N PRO A 303 3.84 -9.21 15.46
CA PRO A 303 4.71 -10.28 14.99
C PRO A 303 5.00 -10.11 13.50
N LEU A 304 6.27 -10.21 13.14
CA LEU A 304 6.74 -10.10 11.77
C LEU A 304 6.89 -11.51 11.18
N LEU A 305 6.24 -11.74 10.06
CA LEU A 305 6.46 -12.94 9.25
C LEU A 305 7.88 -12.92 8.66
N PRO A 306 8.48 -14.11 8.44
CA PRO A 306 9.82 -14.23 7.88
C PRO A 306 9.95 -13.68 6.46
#